data_AF-A0AAJ8BEU1-F1
#
_entry.id   AF-A0AAJ8BEU1-F1
#
_cell.length_a   1.000
_cell.length_b   1.000
_cell.length_c   1.000
_cell.angle_alpha   90.00
_cell.angle_beta   90.00
_cell.angle_gamma   90.00
#
_symmetry.space_group_name_H-M   'P 1'
#
loop_
_entity.id
_entity.type
_entity.pdbx_description
1 polymer ?
#
loop_
_entity_poly.entity_id
_entity_poly.type
_entity_poly.pdbx_seq_one_letter_code
_entity_poly.pdbx_strand_id
1 'polypeptide(L)'
;MGAAYGKKKAYSIDHEPPPKQRCVKNGKLPNGRASAYADLQQHRSEGIHRKPSPVSSYVPPPDYLEENEDDDLIKPKKLVNPVKASKSHQELHRELMSSYKRYKSIRGRQGTLRGGVSVEMKPELHRVLESRKRDQLIKQRKQEDEARRKISPLEAELLKRHRKLEELEKQQEKEQEENLKAPEFVKVKENLRRTSFHSKEEKEV
;
A
#
# COMPACT_ATOMS: atom_id res chain seq x y z
N MET A 1 -17.74 16.57 54.80
CA MET A 1 -16.66 17.55 54.56
C MET A 1 -15.50 16.85 53.90
N GLY A 2 -15.13 17.22 52.67
CA GLY A 2 -13.89 16.76 52.02
C GLY A 2 -14.05 16.27 50.58
N ALA A 3 -14.29 17.17 49.63
CA ALA A 3 -14.12 16.88 48.20
C ALA A 3 -12.67 17.23 47.81
N ALA A 4 -11.93 16.27 47.25
CA ALA A 4 -10.57 16.48 46.76
C ALA A 4 -10.60 16.95 45.29
N TYR A 5 -10.15 18.18 45.06
CA TYR A 5 -10.08 18.82 43.75
C TYR A 5 -8.81 18.37 43.02
N GLY A 6 -8.98 17.59 41.94
CA GLY A 6 -7.92 17.23 41.01
C GLY A 6 -7.53 18.43 40.14
N LYS A 7 -6.27 18.87 40.23
CA LYS A 7 -5.69 19.93 39.40
C LYS A 7 -5.66 19.49 37.92
N LYS A 8 -6.45 20.14 37.07
CA LYS A 8 -6.34 20.00 35.61
C LYS A 8 -5.13 20.79 35.14
N LYS A 9 -4.12 20.12 34.57
CA LYS A 9 -3.07 20.75 33.76
C LYS A 9 -3.67 21.07 32.40
N ALA A 10 -3.95 22.35 32.15
CA ALA A 10 -4.21 22.83 30.79
C ALA A 10 -2.86 22.93 30.06
N TYR A 11 -2.66 22.13 29.02
CA TYR A 11 -1.59 22.38 28.06
C TYR A 11 -2.18 23.20 26.92
N SER A 12 -1.67 24.42 26.77
CA SER A 12 -2.02 25.34 25.69
C SER A 12 -1.58 24.76 24.35
N ILE A 13 -2.49 24.88 23.38
CA ILE A 13 -2.28 24.70 21.95
C ILE A 13 -1.26 25.75 21.50
N ASP A 14 -0.21 25.29 20.83
CA ASP A 14 0.45 25.94 19.67
C ASP A 14 1.75 25.18 19.37
N HIS A 15 1.63 24.09 18.60
CA HIS A 15 2.80 23.46 18.00
C HIS A 15 2.65 23.59 16.48
N GLU A 16 3.31 24.60 15.93
CA GLU A 16 3.44 24.78 14.49
C GLU A 16 4.23 23.59 13.91
N PRO A 17 3.77 22.93 12.83
CA PRO A 17 4.56 21.91 12.15
C PRO A 17 5.57 22.57 11.18
N PRO A 18 6.82 22.08 11.08
CA PRO A 18 7.82 22.67 10.19
C PRO A 18 7.42 22.53 8.71
N PRO A 19 7.85 23.47 7.84
CA PRO A 19 7.45 23.48 6.44
C PRO A 19 8.01 22.27 5.69
N LYS A 20 7.12 21.60 4.94
CA LYS A 20 7.45 20.47 4.08
C LYS A 20 8.35 20.94 2.94
N GLN A 21 9.59 20.45 2.90
CA GLN A 21 10.49 20.64 1.77
C GLN A 21 9.86 20.04 0.50
N ARG A 22 9.53 20.90 -0.46
CA ARG A 22 9.14 20.51 -1.82
C ARG A 22 10.37 19.95 -2.54
N CYS A 23 10.46 18.64 -2.69
CA CYS A 23 11.35 18.03 -3.67
C CYS A 23 10.64 18.03 -5.03
N VAL A 24 11.05 18.96 -5.89
CA VAL A 24 10.68 19.02 -7.30
C VAL A 24 11.17 17.76 -8.02
N LYS A 25 10.31 17.24 -8.89
CA LYS A 25 10.66 16.17 -9.84
C LYS A 25 11.64 16.74 -10.86
N ASN A 26 12.65 15.96 -11.26
CA ASN A 26 12.99 15.60 -12.65
C ASN A 26 14.46 15.17 -12.76
N GLY A 27 14.72 14.09 -13.50
CA GLY A 27 16.07 13.71 -13.90
C GLY A 27 16.21 12.20 -14.13
N LYS A 28 15.96 11.76 -15.36
CA LYS A 28 16.47 10.47 -15.85
C LYS A 28 18.00 10.51 -15.81
N LEU A 29 18.63 9.53 -15.16
CA LEU A 29 20.04 9.21 -15.32
C LEU A 29 20.16 7.71 -15.64
N PRO A 30 20.87 7.33 -16.72
CA PRO A 30 21.12 5.94 -17.05
C PRO A 30 22.38 5.42 -16.34
N ASN A 31 22.38 4.12 -16.07
CA ASN A 31 23.55 3.27 -15.88
C ASN A 31 24.42 3.46 -14.63
N GLY A 32 24.93 2.31 -14.15
CA GLY A 32 26.06 2.25 -13.23
C GLY A 32 25.66 1.92 -11.80
N ARG A 33 25.38 0.64 -11.54
CA ARG A 33 25.42 0.11 -10.17
C ARG A 33 26.89 0.10 -9.72
N ALA A 34 27.39 1.25 -9.29
CA ALA A 34 28.70 1.37 -8.65
C ALA A 34 28.65 0.58 -7.33
N SER A 35 29.26 -0.60 -7.34
CA SER A 35 29.46 -1.42 -6.15
C SER A 35 30.61 -0.79 -5.36
N ALA A 36 30.34 -0.32 -4.14
CA ALA A 36 31.33 0.25 -3.21
C ALA A 36 32.43 -0.74 -2.75
N TYR A 37 32.59 -1.86 -3.44
CA TYR A 37 33.44 -2.99 -3.08
C TYR A 37 34.46 -3.37 -4.16
N ALA A 38 34.55 -2.61 -5.26
CA ALA A 38 35.44 -2.94 -6.38
C ALA A 38 36.93 -2.68 -6.08
N ASP A 39 37.25 -1.70 -5.24
CA ASP A 39 38.65 -1.29 -4.97
C ASP A 39 39.45 -2.28 -4.12
N LEU A 40 38.80 -3.26 -3.50
CA LEU A 40 39.47 -4.24 -2.64
C LEU A 40 40.09 -5.42 -3.39
N GLN A 41 39.83 -5.57 -4.70
CA GLN A 41 40.27 -6.74 -5.48
C GLN A 41 41.58 -6.56 -6.26
N GLN A 42 42.14 -5.35 -6.38
CA GLN A 42 43.30 -5.10 -7.25
C GLN A 42 44.68 -5.41 -6.62
N HIS A 43 44.76 -5.76 -5.33
CA HIS A 43 46.05 -5.98 -4.64
C HIS A 43 46.46 -7.45 -4.45
N ARG A 44 46.12 -8.35 -5.39
CA ARG A 44 46.64 -9.72 -5.38
C ARG A 44 47.02 -10.22 -6.78
N SER A 45 48.05 -9.64 -7.35
CA SER A 45 48.81 -10.27 -8.42
C SER A 45 50.25 -9.76 -8.39
N GLU A 46 51.17 -10.68 -8.67
CA GLU A 46 52.58 -10.48 -9.01
C GLU A 46 53.57 -10.22 -7.86
N GLY A 47 54.27 -11.28 -7.47
CA GLY A 47 55.53 -11.24 -6.74
C GLY A 47 56.59 -12.08 -7.45
N ILE A 48 56.85 -11.80 -8.73
CA ILE A 48 57.97 -12.37 -9.50
C ILE A 48 59.20 -11.48 -9.31
N HIS A 49 60.26 -12.09 -8.78
CA HIS A 49 61.70 -11.73 -8.84
C HIS A 49 62.13 -10.25 -8.90
N ARG A 50 62.82 -9.80 -7.85
CA ARG A 50 64.00 -8.92 -8.01
C ARG A 50 65.10 -9.34 -7.03
N LYS A 51 66.19 -9.89 -7.59
CA LYS A 51 67.44 -10.18 -6.87
C LYS A 51 68.13 -8.88 -6.43
N PRO A 52 68.90 -8.90 -5.34
CA PRO A 52 70.11 -8.08 -5.24
C PRO A 52 71.38 -8.93 -5.23
N SER A 53 72.33 -8.59 -6.09
CA SER A 53 73.73 -9.06 -6.09
C SER A 53 74.53 -8.28 -5.02
N PRO A 54 75.63 -8.84 -4.47
CA PRO A 54 76.10 -8.59 -3.13
C PRO A 54 77.14 -7.46 -3.09
N VAL A 55 77.22 -6.75 -1.96
CA VAL A 55 78.45 -6.30 -1.28
C VAL A 55 77.98 -5.41 -0.12
N SER A 56 78.06 -5.92 1.12
CA SER A 56 78.55 -5.15 2.27
C SER A 56 78.51 -6.02 3.51
N SER A 57 79.70 -6.20 4.12
CA SER A 57 79.94 -6.75 5.46
C SER A 57 79.64 -8.25 5.67
N TYR A 58 80.65 -9.08 5.46
CA TYR A 58 80.71 -10.46 5.96
C TYR A 58 80.81 -10.44 7.49
N VAL A 59 79.70 -10.77 8.15
CA VAL A 59 79.72 -11.36 9.49
C VAL A 59 79.09 -12.72 9.32
N PRO A 60 79.80 -13.84 9.59
CA PRO A 60 79.16 -15.15 9.55
C PRO A 60 78.07 -15.15 10.63
N PRO A 61 76.81 -15.46 10.27
CA PRO A 61 75.78 -15.68 11.27
C PRO A 61 76.24 -16.78 12.23
N PRO A 62 76.05 -16.64 13.56
CA PRO A 62 76.37 -17.70 14.50
C PRO A 62 75.56 -18.96 14.17
N ASP A 63 76.21 -20.12 14.15
CA ASP A 63 75.65 -21.46 13.89
C ASP A 63 74.68 -21.98 14.98
N TYR A 64 73.92 -21.08 15.62
CA TYR A 64 73.02 -21.42 16.72
C TYR A 64 71.56 -21.15 16.40
N LEU A 65 71.08 -21.36 15.17
CA LEU A 65 69.64 -21.41 14.87
C LEU A 65 69.37 -22.25 13.60
N GLU A 66 69.93 -23.46 13.51
CA GLU A 66 69.55 -24.42 12.45
C GLU A 66 69.05 -25.74 13.08
N GLU A 67 68.27 -25.63 14.14
CA GLU A 67 67.39 -26.72 14.56
C GLU A 67 65.97 -26.15 14.67
N ASN A 68 65.28 -26.13 13.53
CA ASN A 68 63.83 -26.28 13.41
C ASN A 68 62.91 -25.45 14.33
N GLU A 69 63.32 -24.28 14.84
CA GLU A 69 62.41 -23.45 15.66
C GLU A 69 61.28 -22.82 14.81
N ASP A 70 61.44 -22.75 13.48
CA ASP A 70 60.43 -22.29 12.51
C ASP A 70 59.40 -23.36 12.09
N ASP A 71 59.62 -24.63 12.46
CA ASP A 71 58.68 -25.73 12.20
C ASP A 71 57.67 -25.93 13.35
N ASP A 72 57.99 -25.46 14.56
CA ASP A 72 57.09 -25.44 15.73
C ASP A 72 56.21 -24.17 15.78
N LEU A 73 56.50 -23.16 14.96
CA LEU A 73 55.69 -21.95 14.82
C LEU A 73 54.39 -22.25 14.05
N ILE A 74 53.25 -22.26 14.75
CA ILE A 74 51.92 -22.38 14.14
C ILE A 74 51.68 -21.21 13.17
N LYS A 75 51.94 -21.45 11.88
CA LYS A 75 51.67 -20.49 10.82
C LYS A 75 50.16 -20.27 10.74
N PRO A 76 49.66 -19.02 10.74
CA PRO A 76 48.24 -18.75 10.64
C PRO A 76 47.70 -19.26 9.29
N LYS A 77 47.10 -20.46 9.31
CA LYS A 77 46.48 -21.09 8.14
C LYS A 77 45.13 -20.44 7.91
N LYS A 78 44.95 -19.79 6.75
CA LYS A 78 43.64 -19.28 6.36
C LYS A 78 42.70 -20.46 6.22
N LEU A 79 41.80 -20.62 7.19
CA LEU A 79 40.77 -21.65 7.15
C LEU A 79 39.95 -21.43 5.87
N VAL A 80 39.97 -22.42 4.98
CA VAL A 80 39.18 -22.35 3.76
C VAL A 80 37.72 -22.43 4.18
N ASN A 81 36.94 -21.41 3.81
CA ASN A 81 35.51 -21.37 4.11
C ASN A 81 34.87 -22.69 3.66
N PRO A 82 34.23 -23.48 4.55
CA PRO A 82 33.67 -24.78 4.21
C PRO A 82 32.69 -24.71 3.03
N VAL A 83 31.96 -23.59 2.90
CA VAL A 83 31.09 -23.33 1.77
C VAL A 83 31.87 -23.18 0.48
N LYS A 84 33.09 -22.65 0.51
CA LYS A 84 33.95 -22.49 -0.68
C LYS A 84 34.89 -23.67 -0.91
N ALA A 85 35.20 -24.46 0.12
CA ALA A 85 36.09 -25.61 0.04
C ALA A 85 35.50 -26.78 -0.75
N SER A 86 34.19 -27.04 -0.60
CA SER A 86 33.51 -28.15 -1.27
C SER A 86 32.53 -27.67 -2.34
N LYS A 87 32.74 -28.08 -3.59
CA LYS A 87 31.83 -27.78 -4.72
C LYS A 87 30.41 -28.31 -4.46
N SER A 88 30.28 -29.48 -3.84
CA SER A 88 28.99 -30.07 -3.46
C SER A 88 28.25 -29.17 -2.46
N HIS A 89 28.95 -28.60 -1.47
CA HIS A 89 28.34 -27.71 -0.50
C HIS A 89 27.93 -26.36 -1.12
N GLN A 90 28.70 -25.84 -2.10
CA GLN A 90 28.30 -24.66 -2.89
C GLN A 90 27.01 -24.90 -3.67
N GLU A 91 26.91 -26.07 -4.28
CA GLU A 91 25.77 -26.49 -5.07
C GLU A 91 24.52 -26.65 -4.22
N LEU A 92 24.64 -27.30 -3.06
CA LEU A 92 23.56 -27.38 -2.09
C LEU A 92 23.10 -25.99 -1.62
N HIS A 93 24.02 -25.08 -1.30
CA HIS A 93 23.67 -23.71 -0.92
C HIS A 93 22.93 -22.99 -2.06
N ARG A 94 23.43 -23.12 -3.28
CA ARG A 94 22.81 -22.54 -4.48
C ARG A 94 21.40 -23.09 -4.69
N GLU A 95 21.22 -24.39 -4.55
CA GLU A 95 19.92 -25.06 -4.69
C GLU A 95 18.94 -24.62 -3.59
N LEU A 96 19.36 -24.61 -2.32
CA LEU A 96 18.54 -24.14 -1.21
C LEU A 96 18.11 -22.68 -1.37
N MET A 97 19.02 -21.81 -1.81
CA MET A 97 18.66 -20.42 -2.10
C MET A 97 17.71 -20.32 -3.30
N SER A 98 17.90 -21.16 -4.31
CA SER A 98 17.05 -21.19 -5.50
C SER A 98 15.66 -21.73 -5.19
N SER A 99 15.54 -22.78 -4.37
CA SER A 99 14.27 -23.37 -3.93
C SER A 99 13.50 -22.40 -3.03
N TYR A 100 14.18 -21.72 -2.11
CA TYR A 100 13.59 -20.69 -1.26
C TYR A 100 13.07 -19.49 -2.08
N LYS A 101 13.87 -18.99 -3.04
CA LYS A 101 13.44 -17.93 -3.97
C LYS A 101 12.29 -18.37 -4.86
N ARG A 102 12.33 -19.60 -5.37
CA ARG A 102 11.26 -20.20 -6.18
C ARG A 102 9.98 -20.35 -5.37
N TYR A 103 10.05 -20.84 -4.13
CA TYR A 103 8.91 -20.93 -3.22
C TYR A 103 8.35 -19.55 -2.86
N LYS A 104 9.19 -18.53 -2.65
CA LYS A 104 8.75 -17.14 -2.50
C LYS A 104 8.10 -16.58 -3.77
N SER A 105 8.63 -16.88 -4.95
CA SER A 105 8.10 -16.40 -6.24
C SER A 105 6.79 -17.10 -6.62
N ILE A 106 6.67 -18.41 -6.37
CA ILE A 106 5.45 -19.18 -6.58
C ILE A 106 4.35 -18.71 -5.63
N ARG A 107 4.67 -18.46 -4.35
CA ARG A 107 3.72 -17.84 -3.40
C ARG A 107 3.37 -16.40 -3.74
N GLY A 108 4.29 -15.63 -4.32
CA GLY A 108 4.02 -14.29 -4.86
C GLY A 108 3.18 -14.30 -6.15
N ARG A 109 3.21 -15.40 -6.93
CA ARG A 109 2.41 -15.59 -8.15
C ARG A 109 1.04 -16.25 -7.91
N GLN A 110 0.87 -17.04 -6.85
CA GLN A 110 -0.43 -17.60 -6.46
C GLN A 110 -1.44 -16.54 -5.95
N GLY A 111 -1.04 -15.26 -5.88
CA GLY A 111 -1.92 -14.15 -5.53
C GLY A 111 -2.89 -13.68 -6.62
N THR A 112 -2.94 -14.30 -7.81
CA THR A 112 -3.82 -13.84 -8.90
C THR A 112 -4.85 -14.84 -9.40
N LEU A 113 -4.90 -16.09 -8.91
CA LEU A 113 -5.92 -17.04 -9.39
C LEU A 113 -6.59 -17.82 -8.26
N ARG A 114 -7.81 -17.36 -7.99
CA ARG A 114 -9.00 -18.16 -7.68
C ARG A 114 -9.06 -18.80 -6.28
N GLY A 115 -9.75 -18.09 -5.39
CA GLY A 115 -10.71 -18.66 -4.43
C GLY A 115 -10.21 -19.86 -3.63
N GLY A 116 -9.38 -19.60 -2.62
CA GLY A 116 -9.04 -20.58 -1.61
C GLY A 116 -8.22 -19.90 -0.53
N VAL A 117 -8.64 -20.05 0.72
CA VAL A 117 -7.97 -19.50 1.90
C VAL A 117 -6.58 -20.15 2.02
N SER A 118 -5.62 -19.64 1.26
CA SER A 118 -4.22 -19.96 1.44
C SER A 118 -3.76 -19.09 2.59
N VAL A 119 -3.57 -19.70 3.76
CA VAL A 119 -2.89 -19.06 4.89
C VAL A 119 -1.49 -18.73 4.40
N GLU A 120 -1.33 -17.52 3.86
CA GLU A 120 -0.04 -16.97 3.54
C GLU A 120 0.78 -17.07 4.82
N MET A 121 1.80 -17.93 4.86
CA MET A 121 2.88 -17.87 5.87
C MET A 121 3.72 -16.61 5.68
N LYS A 122 3.06 -15.47 5.42
CA LYS A 122 3.61 -14.15 5.60
C LYS A 122 3.92 -14.02 7.10
N PRO A 123 5.10 -13.52 7.47
CA PRO A 123 5.40 -13.22 8.85
C PRO A 123 4.28 -12.40 9.49
N GLU A 124 3.99 -12.65 10.76
CA GLU A 124 2.87 -12.03 11.49
C GLU A 124 2.85 -10.50 11.34
N LEU A 125 4.02 -9.86 11.43
CA LEU A 125 4.16 -8.42 11.24
C LEU A 125 3.64 -7.94 9.88
N HIS A 126 3.90 -8.68 8.80
CA HIS A 126 3.44 -8.31 7.46
C HIS A 126 1.92 -8.45 7.35
N ARG A 127 1.35 -9.53 7.93
CA ARG A 127 -0.11 -9.73 7.99
C ARG A 127 -0.80 -8.61 8.77
N VAL A 128 -0.21 -8.19 9.90
CA VAL A 128 -0.72 -7.09 10.73
C VAL A 128 -0.63 -5.76 9.99
N LEU A 129 0.48 -5.47 9.32
CA LEU A 129 0.64 -4.24 8.53
C LEU A 129 -0.33 -4.17 7.35
N GLU A 130 -0.52 -5.27 6.61
CA GLU A 130 -1.50 -5.36 5.52
C GLU A 130 -2.94 -5.20 6.05
N SER A 131 -3.25 -5.83 7.18
CA SER A 131 -4.57 -5.71 7.80
C SER A 131 -4.83 -4.29 8.27
N ARG A 132 -3.85 -3.65 8.93
CA ARG A 132 -3.93 -2.24 9.32
C ARG A 132 -4.16 -1.33 8.11
N LYS A 133 -3.49 -1.57 6.97
CA LYS A 133 -3.70 -0.81 5.74
C LYS A 133 -5.11 -1.02 5.18
N ARG A 134 -5.59 -2.26 5.13
CA ARG A 134 -6.97 -2.58 4.71
C ARG A 134 -7.99 -1.89 5.62
N ASP A 135 -7.80 -1.97 6.93
CA ASP A 135 -8.72 -1.38 7.91
C ASP A 135 -8.77 0.14 7.81
N GLN A 136 -7.63 0.80 7.55
CA GLN A 136 -7.59 2.24 7.28
C GLN A 136 -8.37 2.61 6.03
N LEU A 137 -8.18 1.87 4.94
CA LEU A 137 -8.91 2.10 3.69
C LEU A 137 -10.42 1.88 3.85
N ILE A 138 -10.81 0.83 4.58
CA ILE A 138 -12.21 0.54 4.90
C ILE A 138 -12.79 1.66 5.77
N LYS A 139 -12.07 2.15 6.78
CA LYS A 139 -12.53 3.27 7.61
C LYS A 139 -12.70 4.55 6.80
N GLN A 140 -11.76 4.88 5.93
CA GLN A 140 -11.87 6.05 5.04
C GLN A 140 -13.07 5.93 4.11
N ARG A 141 -13.22 4.79 3.44
CA ARG A 141 -14.36 4.53 2.55
C ARG A 141 -15.67 4.57 3.31
N LYS A 142 -15.74 4.01 4.52
CA LYS A 142 -16.93 4.06 5.37
C LYS A 142 -17.27 5.49 5.79
N GLN A 143 -16.29 6.33 6.10
CA GLN A 143 -16.54 7.75 6.41
C GLN A 143 -17.03 8.52 5.20
N GLU A 144 -16.46 8.28 4.02
CA GLU A 144 -16.93 8.86 2.76
C GLU A 144 -18.35 8.38 2.41
N ASP A 145 -18.59 7.07 2.48
CA ASP A 145 -19.89 6.47 2.26
C ASP A 145 -20.88 6.96 3.30
N GLU A 146 -20.50 7.16 4.56
CA GLU A 146 -21.40 7.72 5.58
C GLU A 146 -21.68 9.20 5.36
N ALA A 147 -20.70 9.98 4.87
CA ALA A 147 -20.90 11.34 4.41
C ALA A 147 -21.83 11.42 3.18
N ARG A 148 -21.79 10.41 2.31
CA ARG A 148 -22.66 10.29 1.12
C ARG A 148 -24.02 9.65 1.40
N ARG A 149 -24.10 8.71 2.36
CA ARG A 149 -25.28 7.88 2.69
C ARG A 149 -26.12 8.44 3.81
N LYS A 150 -25.62 9.41 4.58
CA LYS A 150 -26.52 10.37 5.20
C LYS A 150 -27.12 11.13 4.03
N ILE A 151 -28.19 10.55 3.47
CA ILE A 151 -29.10 11.22 2.57
C ILE A 151 -29.24 12.61 3.17
N SER A 152 -28.75 13.62 2.45
CA SER A 152 -28.82 14.99 2.95
C SER A 152 -30.27 15.22 3.38
N PRO A 153 -30.57 15.89 4.51
CA PRO A 153 -31.95 16.14 4.91
C PRO A 153 -32.82 16.63 3.74
N LEU A 154 -32.22 17.42 2.84
CA LEU A 154 -32.80 17.85 1.56
C LEU A 154 -33.04 16.72 0.55
N GLU A 155 -32.10 15.79 0.37
CA GLU A 155 -32.24 14.66 -0.55
C GLU A 155 -33.35 13.69 -0.10
N ALA A 156 -33.56 13.54 1.20
CA ALA A 156 -34.67 12.76 1.75
C ALA A 156 -36.02 13.43 1.47
N GLU A 157 -36.08 14.76 1.62
CA GLU A 157 -37.24 15.59 1.26
C GLU A 157 -37.55 15.50 -0.24
N LEU A 158 -36.53 15.60 -1.10
CA LEU A 158 -36.66 15.49 -2.55
C LEU A 158 -37.20 14.12 -2.97
N LEU A 159 -36.69 13.03 -2.37
CA LEU A 159 -37.19 11.68 -2.65
C LEU A 159 -38.65 11.52 -2.23
N LYS A 160 -39.05 12.06 -1.08
CA LYS A 160 -40.47 12.08 -0.64
C LYS A 160 -41.34 12.88 -1.61
N ARG A 161 -40.89 14.06 -2.05
CA ARG A 161 -41.62 14.88 -3.02
C ARG A 161 -41.75 14.17 -4.36
N HIS A 162 -40.69 13.50 -4.82
CA HIS A 162 -40.70 12.74 -6.07
C HIS A 162 -41.72 11.59 -6.02
N ARG A 163 -41.70 10.79 -4.94
CA ARG A 163 -42.70 9.73 -4.73
C ARG A 163 -44.14 10.26 -4.71
N LYS A 164 -44.37 11.39 -4.05
CA LYS A 164 -45.69 12.02 -3.99
C LYS A 164 -46.16 12.50 -5.38
N LEU A 165 -45.25 13.05 -6.19
CA LEU A 165 -45.56 13.46 -7.55
C LEU A 165 -45.88 12.26 -8.45
N GLU A 166 -45.11 11.18 -8.36
CA GLU A 166 -45.35 9.93 -9.09
C GLU A 166 -46.72 9.31 -8.75
N GLU A 167 -47.11 9.34 -7.47
CA GLU A 167 -48.45 8.89 -7.05
C GLU A 167 -49.58 9.75 -7.64
N LEU A 168 -49.41 11.07 -7.68
CA LEU A 168 -50.39 11.99 -8.26
C LEU A 168 -50.50 11.83 -9.77
N GLU A 169 -49.38 11.70 -10.47
CA GLU A 169 -49.34 11.46 -11.92
C GLU A 169 -50.07 10.17 -12.27
N LYS A 170 -49.82 9.10 -11.51
CA LYS A 170 -50.52 7.82 -11.67
C LYS A 170 -52.02 7.91 -11.38
N GLN A 171 -52.43 8.73 -10.41
CA GLN A 171 -53.86 8.97 -10.14
C GLN A 171 -54.51 9.76 -11.28
N GLN A 172 -53.83 10.78 -11.80
CA GLN A 172 -54.32 11.58 -12.91
C GLN A 172 -54.44 10.74 -14.19
N GLU A 173 -53.46 9.90 -14.49
CA GLU A 173 -53.49 8.99 -15.64
C GLU A 173 -54.69 8.03 -15.55
N LYS A 174 -54.94 7.46 -14.36
CA LYS A 174 -56.13 6.63 -14.13
C LYS A 174 -57.44 7.39 -14.29
N GLU A 175 -57.52 8.61 -13.76
CA GLU A 175 -58.72 9.43 -13.90
C GLU A 175 -58.96 9.81 -15.37
N GLN A 176 -57.89 10.10 -16.13
CA GLN A 176 -57.98 10.32 -17.57
C GLN A 176 -58.43 9.06 -18.31
N GLU A 177 -57.89 7.89 -17.99
CA GLU A 177 -58.31 6.62 -18.58
C GLU A 177 -59.79 6.31 -18.28
N GLU A 178 -60.22 6.50 -17.03
CA GLU A 178 -61.61 6.36 -16.62
C GLU A 178 -62.52 7.38 -17.32
N ASN A 179 -62.06 8.62 -17.50
CA ASN A 179 -62.80 9.67 -18.22
C ASN A 179 -62.93 9.33 -19.73
N LEU A 180 -61.89 8.79 -20.35
CA LEU A 180 -61.93 8.32 -21.74
C LEU A 180 -62.89 7.14 -21.91
N LYS A 181 -62.94 6.25 -20.90
CA LYS A 181 -63.86 5.11 -20.85
C LYS A 181 -65.30 5.52 -20.53
N ALA A 182 -65.53 6.73 -20.03
CA ALA A 182 -66.86 7.21 -19.65
C ALA A 182 -67.78 7.40 -20.87
N PRO A 183 -69.08 7.07 -20.75
CA PRO A 183 -70.06 7.31 -21.81
C PRO A 183 -70.16 8.79 -22.20
N GLU A 184 -70.50 9.07 -23.46
CA GLU A 184 -70.54 10.45 -23.99
C GLU A 184 -71.45 11.40 -23.22
N PHE A 185 -72.62 10.94 -22.78
CA PHE A 185 -73.54 11.79 -22.02
C PHE A 185 -72.95 12.27 -20.69
N VAL A 186 -72.05 11.50 -20.07
CA VAL A 186 -71.34 11.90 -18.85
C VAL A 186 -70.35 13.02 -19.17
N LYS A 187 -69.58 12.88 -20.25
CA LYS A 187 -68.62 13.89 -20.74
C LYS A 187 -69.32 15.20 -21.11
N VAL A 188 -70.42 15.12 -21.88
CA VAL A 188 -71.22 16.28 -22.27
C VAL A 188 -71.80 17.00 -21.06
N LYS A 189 -72.28 16.26 -20.05
CA LYS A 189 -72.80 16.82 -18.80
C LYS A 189 -71.72 17.55 -17.99
N GLU A 190 -70.52 16.98 -17.88
CA GLU A 190 -69.40 17.65 -17.20
C GLU A 190 -68.96 18.92 -17.92
N ASN A 191 -68.85 18.88 -19.26
CA ASN A 191 -68.50 20.04 -20.07
C ASN A 191 -69.51 21.18 -19.90
N LEU A 192 -70.81 20.87 -19.91
CA LEU A 192 -71.86 21.84 -19.67
C LEU A 192 -71.81 22.41 -18.24
N ARG A 193 -71.45 21.58 -17.26
CA ARG A 193 -71.22 22.03 -15.88
C ARG A 193 -70.03 22.99 -15.83
N ARG A 194 -68.89 22.67 -16.43
CA ARG A 194 -67.68 23.51 -16.46
C ARG A 194 -67.97 24.88 -17.07
N THR A 195 -68.66 24.96 -18.21
CA THR A 195 -69.00 26.23 -18.85
C THR A 195 -70.09 27.03 -18.11
N SER A 196 -70.99 26.37 -17.37
CA SER A 196 -71.98 27.06 -16.54
C SER A 196 -71.40 27.80 -15.33
N PHE A 197 -70.23 27.38 -14.83
CA PHE A 197 -69.52 28.10 -13.76
C PHE A 197 -68.72 29.29 -14.27
N HIS A 198 -68.05 29.16 -15.42
CA HIS A 198 -67.26 30.25 -16.03
C HIS A 198 -68.13 31.41 -16.55
N SER A 199 -69.42 31.15 -16.87
CA SER A 199 -70.36 32.20 -17.31
C SER A 199 -70.92 33.07 -16.17
N LYS A 200 -70.65 32.73 -14.90
CA LYS A 200 -71.04 33.56 -13.74
C LYS A 200 -69.98 34.57 -13.32
N GLU A 201 -68.70 34.32 -13.62
CA GLU A 201 -67.60 35.24 -13.27
C GLU A 201 -67.45 36.41 -14.27
N GLU A 202 -67.96 36.30 -15.50
CA GLU A 202 -67.91 37.40 -16.49
C GLU A 202 -69.08 38.42 -16.40
N LYS A 203 -70.01 38.26 -15.45
CA LYS A 203 -71.18 39.14 -15.26
C LYS A 203 -71.06 40.11 -14.08
N GLU A 204 -69.86 40.40 -13.62
CA GLU A 204 -69.58 41.39 -12.58
C GLU A 204 -68.50 42.38 -13.07
N VAL A 205 -68.86 43.22 -14.04
CA VAL A 205 -68.15 44.45 -14.43
C VAL A 205 -69.17 45.53 -14.78
#